data_AF-A0A9E2S2Y9-F1
#
_entry.id   AF-A0A9E2S2Y9-F1
#
_cell.length_a   1.000
_cell.length_b   1.000
_cell.length_c   1.000
_cell.angle_alpha   90.00
_cell.angle_beta   90.00
_cell.angle_gamma   90.00
#
_symmetry.space_group_name_H-M   'P 1'
#
loop_
_entity.id
_entity.type
_entity.pdbx_description
1 polymer ?
#
loop_
_entity_poly.entity_id
_entity_poly.type
_entity_poly.pdbx_seq_one_letter_code
_entity_poly.pdbx_strand_id
1 'polypeptide(L)'
;MNVMVPALVGLAVGLALGFLGSRGRSRTRDEELNVRVRVAEARVTDLEGQLERERQSYANNVDQLDTIFQARSAEVLAHTADRLARSQEAVQRERDERLQDNLRPLADMLRAYQERLTHFDEAHQKALFDVQRRAEELLEAQRDARHETQRLSQLLGRSDQRGRWGEIQLANLLDASGLREGVDYELQRSSTEEGRRQRPDCVIHLPRGVR
;
A
#
# COMPACT_ATOMS: atom_id res chain seq x y z
N MET A 1 -96.99 52.55 102.38
CA MET A 1 -96.55 52.67 100.97
C MET A 1 -95.30 53.55 100.92
N ASN A 2 -94.11 53.02 101.26
CA ASN A 2 -92.87 53.84 101.26
C ASN A 2 -91.54 53.05 101.11
N VAL A 3 -91.57 51.80 100.63
CA VAL A 3 -90.36 50.94 100.52
C VAL A 3 -89.99 50.56 99.06
N MET A 4 -90.90 50.75 98.08
CA MET A 4 -90.61 50.42 96.67
C MET A 4 -89.72 51.45 95.94
N VAL A 5 -89.76 52.73 96.33
CA VAL A 5 -89.00 53.80 95.69
C VAL A 5 -87.47 53.63 95.83
N PRO A 6 -86.90 53.37 97.03
CA PRO A 6 -85.44 53.18 97.15
C PRO A 6 -84.91 51.92 96.44
N ALA A 7 -85.71 50.86 96.33
CA ALA A 7 -85.32 49.63 95.63
C ALA A 7 -85.20 49.84 94.11
N LEU A 8 -86.11 50.63 93.52
CA LEU A 8 -86.08 50.99 92.10
C LEU A 8 -84.87 51.87 91.75
N VAL A 9 -84.52 52.81 92.63
CA VAL A 9 -83.34 53.68 92.46
C VAL A 9 -82.05 52.86 92.54
N GLY A 10 -81.93 51.93 93.49
CA GLY A 10 -80.78 51.03 93.59
C GLY A 10 -80.59 50.13 92.36
N LEU A 11 -81.68 49.62 91.79
CA LEU A 11 -81.64 48.79 90.58
C LEU A 11 -81.25 49.62 89.35
N ALA A 12 -81.77 50.83 89.20
CA ALA A 12 -81.39 51.74 88.11
C ALA A 12 -79.91 52.15 88.18
N VAL A 13 -79.39 52.42 89.38
CA VAL A 13 -77.96 52.74 89.60
C VAL A 13 -77.08 51.51 89.34
N GLY A 14 -77.51 50.32 89.76
CA GLY A 14 -76.80 49.06 89.49
C GLY A 14 -76.74 48.74 87.99
N LEU A 15 -77.83 48.94 87.25
CA LEU A 15 -77.86 48.78 85.79
C LEU A 15 -77.00 49.84 85.09
N ALA A 16 -77.04 51.10 85.53
CA ALA A 16 -76.22 52.17 84.95
C ALA A 16 -74.72 51.93 85.18
N LEU A 17 -74.32 51.53 86.38
CA LEU A 17 -72.94 51.17 86.72
C LEU A 17 -72.49 49.89 86.01
N GLY A 18 -73.38 48.88 85.91
CA GLY A 18 -73.13 47.67 85.15
C GLY A 18 -72.95 47.94 83.66
N PHE A 19 -73.75 48.86 83.10
CA PHE A 19 -73.66 49.29 81.70
C PHE A 19 -72.42 50.15 81.43
N LEU A 20 -72.05 51.07 82.34
CA LEU A 20 -70.78 51.81 82.22
C LEU A 20 -69.57 50.88 82.35
N GLY A 21 -69.59 49.95 83.30
CA GLY A 21 -68.53 48.97 83.51
C GLY A 21 -68.40 47.97 82.36
N SER A 22 -69.53 47.56 81.75
CA SER A 22 -69.53 46.68 80.57
C SER A 22 -69.01 47.41 79.32
N ARG A 23 -69.35 48.69 79.15
CA ARG A 23 -68.88 49.53 78.05
C ARG A 23 -67.40 49.91 78.16
N GLY A 24 -66.88 50.02 79.39
CA GLY A 24 -65.44 50.16 79.65
C GLY A 24 -64.66 48.88 79.32
N ARG A 25 -65.16 47.71 79.77
CA ARG A 25 -64.56 46.40 79.44
C ARG A 25 -64.71 46.00 77.97
N SER A 26 -65.77 46.42 77.29
CA SER A 26 -65.95 46.12 75.86
C SER A 26 -64.91 46.85 75.03
N ARG A 27 -64.67 48.15 75.31
CA ARG A 27 -63.65 48.95 74.62
C ARG A 27 -62.24 48.37 74.77
N THR A 28 -61.85 47.95 75.98
CA THR A 28 -60.52 47.34 76.20
C THR A 28 -60.37 46.00 75.49
N ARG A 29 -61.46 45.21 75.38
CA ARG A 29 -61.45 43.94 74.64
C ARG A 29 -61.38 44.15 73.13
N ASP A 30 -62.11 45.14 72.62
CA ASP A 30 -62.09 45.52 71.20
C ASP A 30 -60.70 46.02 70.79
N GLU A 31 -60.02 46.78 71.66
CA GLU A 31 -58.66 47.26 71.45
C GLU A 31 -57.63 46.12 71.49
N GLU A 32 -57.75 45.18 72.44
CA GLU A 32 -56.92 43.97 72.49
C GLU A 32 -57.12 43.06 71.26
N LEU A 33 -58.38 42.86 70.84
CA LEU A 33 -58.72 42.11 69.63
C LEU A 33 -58.12 42.78 68.39
N ASN A 34 -58.24 44.09 68.26
CA ASN A 34 -57.69 44.85 67.13
C ASN A 34 -56.16 44.79 67.09
N VAL A 35 -55.50 44.84 68.25
CA VAL A 35 -54.04 44.62 68.35
C VAL A 35 -53.66 43.20 67.91
N ARG A 36 -54.39 42.16 68.34
CA ARG A 36 -54.13 40.78 67.91
C ARG A 36 -54.36 40.58 66.41
N VAL A 37 -55.40 41.18 65.85
CA VAL A 37 -55.68 41.15 64.41
C VAL A 37 -54.54 41.81 63.64
N ARG A 38 -54.09 43.00 64.04
CA ARG A 38 -52.94 43.68 63.40
C ARG A 38 -51.65 42.87 63.49
N VAL A 39 -51.38 42.23 64.62
CA VAL A 39 -50.21 41.36 64.79
C VAL A 39 -50.33 40.11 63.93
N ALA A 40 -51.52 39.53 63.81
CA ALA A 40 -51.76 38.39 62.93
C ALA A 40 -51.61 38.77 61.45
N GLU A 41 -52.18 39.90 61.03
CA GLU A 41 -52.02 40.46 59.67
C GLU A 41 -50.54 40.74 59.36
N ALA A 42 -49.81 41.37 60.28
CA ALA A 42 -48.38 41.61 60.11
C ALA A 42 -47.56 40.31 59.97
N ARG A 43 -47.93 39.24 60.70
CA ARG A 43 -47.30 37.92 60.55
C ARG A 43 -47.64 37.27 59.22
N VAL A 44 -48.87 37.40 58.73
CA VAL A 44 -49.26 36.88 57.41
C VAL A 44 -48.45 37.58 56.32
N THR A 45 -48.36 38.91 56.36
CA THR A 45 -47.57 39.68 55.39
C THR A 45 -46.07 39.33 55.46
N ASP A 46 -45.50 39.12 56.65
CA ASP A 46 -44.11 38.69 56.77
C ASP A 46 -43.89 37.27 56.21
N LEU A 47 -44.78 36.32 56.51
CA LEU A 47 -44.71 34.95 55.98
C LEU A 47 -44.89 34.91 54.46
N GLU A 48 -45.82 35.69 53.91
CA GLU A 48 -45.98 35.85 52.45
C GLU A 48 -44.71 36.43 51.84
N GLY A 49 -44.12 37.45 52.46
CA GLY A 49 -42.85 38.04 52.02
C GLY A 49 -41.66 37.07 52.14
N GLN A 50 -41.65 36.15 53.10
CA GLN A 50 -40.64 35.10 53.21
C GLN A 50 -40.82 34.03 52.12
N LEU A 51 -42.06 33.56 51.90
CA LEU A 51 -42.38 32.58 50.87
C LEU A 51 -42.07 33.11 49.47
N GLU A 52 -42.36 34.38 49.20
CA GLU A 52 -42.06 35.00 47.91
C GLU A 52 -40.54 35.13 47.69
N ARG A 53 -39.79 35.52 48.72
CA ARG A 53 -38.31 35.52 48.67
C ARG A 53 -37.74 34.13 48.42
N GLU A 54 -38.29 33.11 49.07
CA GLU A 54 -37.85 31.73 48.88
C GLU A 54 -38.16 31.24 47.46
N ARG A 55 -39.38 31.46 46.96
CA ARG A 55 -39.78 31.14 45.59
C ARG A 55 -38.91 31.84 44.56
N GLN A 56 -38.63 33.12 44.77
CA GLN A 56 -37.77 33.89 43.86
C GLN A 56 -36.33 33.39 43.90
N SER A 57 -35.82 33.00 45.08
CA SER A 57 -34.52 32.34 45.18
C SER A 57 -34.49 31.00 44.46
N TYR A 58 -35.55 30.18 44.56
CA TYR A 58 -35.63 28.91 43.82
C TYR A 58 -35.70 29.15 42.31
N ALA A 59 -36.49 30.11 41.85
CA ALA A 59 -36.57 30.47 40.44
C ALA A 59 -35.19 30.89 39.91
N ASN A 60 -34.50 31.78 40.63
CA ASN A 60 -33.15 32.21 40.28
C ASN A 60 -32.15 31.04 40.26
N ASN A 61 -32.23 30.12 41.23
CA ASN A 61 -31.36 28.95 41.28
C ASN A 61 -31.60 27.99 40.11
N VAL A 62 -32.86 27.79 39.72
CA VAL A 62 -33.22 26.96 38.56
C VAL A 62 -32.70 27.58 37.27
N ASP A 63 -32.87 28.89 37.08
CA ASP A 63 -32.36 29.62 35.91
C ASP A 63 -30.81 29.56 35.84
N GLN A 64 -30.14 29.67 37.00
CA GLN A 64 -28.69 29.51 37.07
C GLN A 64 -28.24 28.09 36.71
N LEU A 65 -28.94 27.07 37.21
CA LEU A 65 -28.64 25.68 36.87
C LEU A 65 -28.84 25.40 35.38
N ASP A 66 -29.89 25.92 34.77
CA ASP A 66 -30.13 25.80 33.34
C ASP A 66 -29.03 26.47 32.52
N THR A 67 -28.63 27.69 32.91
CA THR A 67 -27.53 28.42 32.27
C THR A 67 -26.21 27.66 32.36
N ILE A 68 -25.86 27.15 33.55
CA ILE A 68 -24.64 26.36 33.77
C ILE A 68 -24.69 25.06 32.96
N PHE A 69 -25.85 24.39 32.94
CA PHE A 69 -26.04 23.15 32.19
C PHE A 69 -25.87 23.37 30.70
N GLN A 70 -26.47 24.43 30.13
CA GLN A 70 -26.32 24.78 28.72
C GLN A 70 -24.87 25.10 28.37
N ALA A 71 -24.20 25.93 29.18
CA ALA A 71 -22.79 26.29 28.96
C ALA A 71 -21.88 25.06 29.01
N ARG A 72 -22.05 24.20 30.02
CA ARG A 72 -21.25 22.98 30.18
C ARG A 72 -21.55 21.93 29.12
N SER A 73 -22.80 21.81 28.69
CA SER A 73 -23.19 20.92 27.59
C SER A 73 -22.56 21.37 26.28
N ALA A 74 -22.56 22.67 25.99
CA ALA A 74 -21.90 23.23 24.82
C ALA A 74 -20.38 22.97 24.85
N GLU A 75 -19.74 23.16 26.01
CA GLU A 75 -18.31 22.88 26.20
C GLU A 75 -17.99 21.39 26.00
N VAL A 76 -18.78 20.49 26.57
CA VAL A 76 -18.60 19.03 26.41
C VAL A 76 -18.80 18.62 24.95
N LEU A 77 -19.81 19.15 24.26
CA LEU A 77 -20.03 18.89 22.84
C LEU A 77 -18.87 19.39 21.98
N ALA A 78 -18.36 20.59 22.26
CA ALA A 78 -17.20 21.13 21.54
C ALA A 78 -15.94 20.27 21.76
N HIS A 79 -15.67 19.88 23.01
CA HIS A 79 -14.49 19.07 23.35
C HIS A 79 -14.60 17.65 22.80
N THR A 80 -15.79 17.04 22.83
CA THR A 80 -16.01 15.70 22.24
C THR A 80 -15.89 15.73 20.72
N ALA A 81 -16.39 16.78 20.06
CA ALA A 81 -16.22 16.98 18.62
C ALA A 81 -14.73 17.15 18.25
N ASP A 82 -13.96 17.95 18.98
CA ASP A 82 -12.51 18.10 18.76
C ASP A 82 -11.76 16.78 18.98
N ARG A 83 -12.07 16.05 20.06
CA ARG A 83 -11.47 14.72 20.30
C ARG A 83 -11.82 13.72 19.21
N LEU A 84 -13.06 13.73 18.71
CA LEU A 84 -13.48 12.85 17.63
C LEU A 84 -12.72 13.19 16.34
N ALA A 85 -12.63 14.48 15.98
CA ALA A 85 -11.87 14.93 14.81
C ALA A 85 -10.40 14.48 14.89
N ARG A 86 -9.73 14.72 16.02
CA ARG A 86 -8.34 14.27 16.23
C ARG A 86 -8.20 12.76 16.18
N SER A 87 -9.16 12.02 16.73
CA SER A 87 -9.13 10.55 16.68
C SER A 87 -9.31 10.03 15.26
N GLN A 88 -10.19 10.66 14.46
CA GLN A 88 -10.38 10.32 13.05
C GLN A 88 -9.10 10.60 12.26
N GLU A 89 -8.48 11.76 12.44
CA GLU A 89 -7.19 12.07 11.80
C GLU A 89 -6.10 11.06 12.18
N ALA A 90 -5.99 10.71 13.46
CA ALA A 90 -5.01 9.72 13.91
C ALA A 90 -5.25 8.33 13.28
N VAL A 91 -6.51 7.89 13.23
CA VAL A 91 -6.88 6.62 12.58
C VAL A 91 -6.60 6.64 11.08
N GLN A 92 -6.83 7.77 10.39
CA GLN A 92 -6.51 7.87 8.97
C GLN A 92 -5.00 7.84 8.73
N ARG A 93 -4.20 8.56 9.54
CA ARG A 93 -2.74 8.50 9.45
C ARG A 93 -2.22 7.09 9.69
N GLU A 94 -2.72 6.39 10.71
CA GLU A 94 -2.34 5.00 10.99
C GLU A 94 -2.72 4.07 9.84
N ARG A 95 -3.88 4.27 9.21
CA ARG A 95 -4.29 3.52 8.01
C ARG A 95 -3.36 3.79 6.83
N ASP A 96 -3.02 5.06 6.57
CA ASP A 96 -2.15 5.45 5.47
C ASP A 96 -0.73 4.88 5.67
N GLU A 97 -0.19 4.94 6.89
CA GLU A 97 1.10 4.34 7.25
C GLU A 97 1.07 2.82 7.05
N ARG A 98 0.05 2.13 7.55
CA ARG A 98 -0.10 0.68 7.33
C ARG A 98 -0.26 0.32 5.85
N LEU A 99 -0.99 1.12 5.08
CA LEU A 99 -1.12 0.92 3.64
C LEU A 99 0.23 1.10 2.95
N GLN A 100 0.99 2.14 3.30
CA GLN A 100 2.34 2.34 2.77
C GLN A 100 3.25 1.16 3.11
N ASP A 101 3.28 0.71 4.35
CA ASP A 101 4.10 -0.43 4.77
C ASP A 101 3.71 -1.73 4.06
N ASN A 102 2.42 -1.95 3.81
CA ASN A 102 1.97 -3.12 3.05
C ASN A 102 2.27 -3.02 1.54
N LEU A 103 2.24 -1.82 0.97
CA LEU A 103 2.49 -1.59 -0.46
C LEU A 103 3.99 -1.49 -0.79
N ARG A 104 4.84 -1.15 0.18
CA ARG A 104 6.28 -0.99 -0.01
C ARG A 104 6.97 -2.27 -0.54
N PRO A 105 6.69 -3.49 -0.01
CA PRO A 105 7.22 -4.73 -0.57
C PRO A 105 6.78 -4.98 -2.01
N LEU A 106 5.56 -4.55 -2.38
CA LEU A 106 5.06 -4.69 -3.75
C LEU A 106 5.79 -3.73 -4.71
N ALA A 107 6.05 -2.49 -4.28
CA ALA A 107 6.85 -1.54 -5.03
C ALA A 107 8.30 -2.05 -5.23
N ASP A 108 8.90 -2.61 -4.18
CA ASP A 108 10.25 -3.18 -4.24
C ASP A 108 10.29 -4.42 -5.14
N MET A 109 9.26 -5.29 -5.08
CA MET A 109 9.14 -6.45 -5.97
C MET A 109 8.98 -6.03 -7.44
N LEU A 110 8.17 -5.02 -7.72
CA LEU A 110 8.01 -4.47 -9.08
C LEU A 110 9.31 -3.88 -9.61
N ARG A 111 10.08 -3.17 -8.77
CA ARG A 111 11.40 -2.64 -9.15
C ARG A 111 12.37 -3.77 -9.47
N ALA A 112 12.46 -4.77 -8.60
CA ALA A 112 13.31 -5.94 -8.82
C ALA A 112 12.90 -6.72 -10.08
N TYR A 113 11.60 -6.81 -10.37
CA TYR A 113 11.09 -7.43 -11.59
C TYR A 113 11.48 -6.63 -12.82
N GLN A 114 11.35 -5.30 -12.78
CA GLN A 114 11.74 -4.42 -13.88
C GLN A 114 13.24 -4.55 -14.20
N GLU A 115 14.10 -4.55 -13.17
CA GLU A 115 15.55 -4.75 -13.33
C GLU A 115 15.89 -6.12 -13.92
N ARG A 116 15.20 -7.19 -13.47
CA ARG A 116 15.36 -8.53 -14.03
C ARG A 116 14.91 -8.60 -15.48
N LEU A 117 13.83 -7.91 -15.83
CA LEU A 117 13.31 -7.88 -17.19
C LEU A 117 14.29 -7.17 -18.13
N THR A 118 14.84 -6.02 -17.72
CA THR A 118 15.87 -5.33 -18.52
C THR A 118 17.12 -6.18 -18.70
N HIS A 119 17.58 -6.84 -17.63
CA HIS A 119 18.72 -7.77 -17.74
C HIS A 119 18.42 -8.96 -18.64
N PHE A 120 17.21 -9.50 -18.58
CA PHE A 120 16.76 -10.59 -19.43
C PHE A 120 16.73 -10.15 -20.90
N ASP A 121 16.17 -8.98 -21.20
CA ASP A 121 16.09 -8.46 -22.57
C ASP A 121 17.48 -8.24 -23.16
N GLU A 122 18.42 -7.67 -22.38
CA GLU A 122 19.81 -7.51 -22.82
C GLU A 122 20.50 -8.86 -23.08
N ALA A 123 20.33 -9.83 -22.18
CA ALA A 123 20.91 -11.16 -22.33
C ALA A 123 20.30 -11.90 -23.54
N HIS A 124 18.99 -11.76 -23.72
CA HIS A 124 18.26 -12.35 -24.83
C HIS A 124 18.68 -11.75 -26.17
N GLN A 125 18.83 -10.43 -26.26
CA GLN A 125 19.35 -9.77 -27.46
C GLN A 125 20.77 -10.25 -27.78
N LYS A 126 21.67 -10.33 -26.80
CA LYS A 126 23.03 -10.87 -26.99
C LYS A 126 23.01 -12.31 -27.51
N ALA A 127 22.16 -13.16 -26.93
CA ALA A 127 22.00 -14.54 -27.39
C ALA A 127 21.49 -14.61 -28.84
N LEU A 128 20.52 -13.76 -29.21
CA LEU A 128 20.02 -13.68 -30.59
C LEU A 128 21.12 -13.23 -31.57
N PHE A 129 21.91 -12.22 -31.20
CA PHE A 129 23.05 -11.78 -32.02
C PHE A 129 24.10 -12.89 -32.18
N ASP A 130 24.41 -13.62 -31.11
CA ASP A 130 25.34 -14.75 -31.19
C ASP A 130 24.82 -15.87 -32.08
N VAL A 131 23.52 -16.18 -32.03
CA VAL A 131 22.89 -17.16 -32.92
C VAL A 131 22.94 -16.69 -34.37
N GLN A 132 22.62 -15.42 -34.64
CA GLN A 132 22.71 -14.85 -35.99
C GLN A 132 24.13 -14.93 -36.55
N ARG A 133 25.13 -14.51 -35.77
CA ARG A 133 26.55 -14.59 -36.15
C ARG A 133 26.98 -16.03 -36.47
N ARG A 134 26.64 -16.99 -35.61
CA ARG A 134 26.96 -18.41 -35.85
C ARG A 134 26.26 -18.94 -37.11
N ALA A 135 25.05 -18.49 -37.39
CA ALA A 135 24.36 -18.86 -38.62
C ALA A 135 25.05 -18.28 -39.87
N GLU A 136 25.55 -17.05 -39.80
CA GLU A 136 26.34 -16.43 -40.87
C GLU A 136 27.67 -17.16 -41.09
N GLU A 137 28.42 -17.44 -40.02
CA GLU A 137 29.66 -18.22 -40.04
C GLU A 137 29.42 -19.61 -40.67
N LEU A 138 28.31 -20.27 -40.35
CA LEU A 138 27.95 -21.57 -40.93
C LEU A 138 27.61 -21.46 -42.42
N LEU A 139 26.91 -20.40 -42.84
CA LEU A 139 26.59 -20.16 -44.25
C LEU A 139 27.86 -19.86 -45.06
N GLU A 140 28.81 -19.12 -44.49
CA GLU A 140 30.11 -18.86 -45.11
C GLU A 140 30.92 -20.15 -45.25
N ALA A 141 31.05 -20.93 -44.16
CA ALA A 141 31.71 -22.24 -44.20
C ALA A 141 31.05 -23.19 -45.23
N GLN A 142 29.73 -23.16 -45.36
CA GLN A 142 29.01 -23.93 -46.38
C GLN A 142 29.35 -23.47 -47.80
N ARG A 143 29.45 -22.16 -48.04
CA ARG A 143 29.83 -21.60 -49.35
C ARG A 143 31.26 -21.99 -49.70
N ASP A 144 32.18 -21.89 -48.76
CA ASP A 144 33.59 -22.28 -48.95
C ASP A 144 33.72 -23.77 -49.24
N ALA A 145 33.03 -24.62 -48.46
CA ALA A 145 32.99 -26.06 -48.69
C ALA A 145 32.43 -26.39 -50.09
N ARG A 146 31.38 -25.69 -50.54
CA ARG A 146 30.84 -25.86 -51.90
C ARG A 146 31.84 -25.41 -52.97
N HIS A 147 32.52 -24.28 -52.77
CA HIS A 147 33.54 -23.78 -53.69
C HIS A 147 34.71 -24.75 -53.83
N GLU A 148 35.21 -25.29 -52.72
CA GLU A 148 36.33 -26.23 -52.74
C GLU A 148 35.91 -27.57 -53.35
N THR A 149 34.69 -28.04 -53.07
CA THR A 149 34.11 -29.23 -53.73
C THR A 149 33.96 -29.02 -55.23
N GLN A 150 33.52 -27.84 -55.68
CA GLN A 150 33.44 -27.51 -57.11
C GLN A 150 34.82 -27.47 -57.76
N ARG A 151 35.83 -26.87 -57.10
CA ARG A 151 37.22 -26.89 -57.57
C ARG A 151 37.72 -28.33 -57.70
N LEU A 152 37.55 -29.14 -56.66
CA LEU A 152 37.95 -30.55 -56.68
C LEU A 152 37.24 -31.31 -57.81
N SER A 153 35.93 -31.11 -57.99
CA SER A 153 35.17 -31.70 -59.09
C SER A 153 35.68 -31.25 -60.46
N GLN A 154 36.09 -29.99 -60.62
CA GLN A 154 36.66 -29.47 -61.87
C GLN A 154 38.05 -30.05 -62.15
N LEU A 155 38.89 -30.17 -61.13
CA LEU A 155 40.21 -30.82 -61.22
C LEU A 155 40.07 -32.29 -61.63
N LEU A 156 39.13 -33.02 -61.03
CA LEU A 156 38.82 -34.42 -61.38
C LEU A 156 38.15 -34.54 -62.75
N GLY A 157 37.37 -33.54 -63.17
CA GLY A 157 36.67 -33.54 -64.46
C GLY A 157 37.60 -33.47 -65.69
N ARG A 158 38.70 -32.73 -65.61
CA ARG A 158 39.66 -32.56 -66.73
C ARG A 158 40.57 -33.80 -66.87
N SER A 159 40.69 -34.36 -68.08
CA SER A 159 41.49 -35.58 -68.35
C SER A 159 42.94 -35.46 -67.90
N ASP A 160 43.56 -34.30 -68.16
CA ASP A 160 44.98 -34.08 -67.93
C ASP A 160 45.29 -33.91 -66.44
N GLN A 161 44.36 -33.32 -65.68
CA GLN A 161 44.51 -33.11 -64.23
C GLN A 161 44.17 -34.38 -63.43
N ARG A 162 43.22 -35.19 -63.90
CA ARG A 162 42.91 -36.51 -63.33
C ARG A 162 44.09 -37.48 -63.49
N GLY A 163 44.76 -37.45 -64.65
CA GLY A 163 46.00 -38.19 -64.88
C GLY A 163 47.08 -37.76 -63.89
N ARG A 164 47.34 -36.46 -63.78
CA ARG A 164 48.35 -35.92 -62.85
C ARG A 164 48.02 -36.19 -61.37
N TRP A 165 46.75 -36.18 -60.99
CA TRP A 165 46.32 -36.54 -59.63
C TRP A 165 46.53 -38.04 -59.35
N GLY A 166 46.26 -38.89 -60.33
CA GLY A 166 46.59 -40.32 -60.27
C GLY A 166 48.08 -40.57 -60.12
N GLU A 167 48.92 -39.81 -60.84
CA GLU A 167 50.39 -39.88 -60.72
C GLU A 167 50.89 -39.44 -59.35
N ILE A 168 50.35 -38.34 -58.79
CA ILE A 168 50.68 -37.88 -57.44
C ILE A 168 50.25 -38.92 -56.39
N GLN A 169 49.06 -39.51 -56.54
CA GLN A 169 48.62 -40.54 -55.60
C GLN A 169 49.46 -41.82 -55.70
N LEU A 170 49.88 -42.19 -56.90
CA LEU A 170 50.79 -43.31 -57.12
C LEU A 170 52.15 -43.03 -56.47
N ALA A 171 52.70 -41.82 -56.64
CA ALA A 171 53.94 -41.39 -56.00
C ALA A 171 53.84 -41.48 -54.46
N ASN A 172 52.78 -40.92 -53.87
CA ASN A 172 52.56 -40.96 -52.42
C ASN A 172 52.47 -42.39 -51.87
N LEU A 173 51.87 -43.30 -52.63
CA LEU A 173 51.70 -44.71 -52.23
C LEU A 173 53.04 -45.47 -52.32
N LEU A 174 53.85 -45.19 -53.35
CA LEU A 174 55.19 -45.75 -53.51
C LEU A 174 56.14 -45.23 -52.41
N ASP A 175 56.11 -43.94 -52.11
CA ASP A 175 56.91 -43.34 -51.03
C ASP A 175 56.49 -43.90 -49.64
N ALA A 176 55.19 -44.04 -49.39
CA ALA A 176 54.67 -44.70 -48.19
C ALA A 176 55.05 -46.19 -48.08
N SER A 177 55.27 -46.86 -49.21
CA SER A 177 55.77 -48.24 -49.25
C SER A 177 57.31 -48.34 -49.08
N GLY A 178 57.99 -47.21 -48.93
CA GLY A 178 59.43 -47.12 -48.70
C GLY A 178 60.28 -47.07 -49.97
N LEU A 179 59.66 -46.92 -51.14
CA LEU A 179 60.35 -46.77 -52.42
C LEU A 179 60.67 -45.28 -52.66
N ARG A 180 61.90 -44.95 -53.07
CA ARG A 180 62.32 -43.57 -53.34
C ARG A 180 62.27 -43.21 -54.82
N GLU A 181 61.69 -42.06 -55.15
CA GLU A 181 61.66 -41.54 -56.51
C GLU A 181 63.10 -41.32 -57.05
N GLY A 182 63.37 -41.81 -58.25
CA GLY A 182 64.68 -41.71 -58.91
C GLY A 182 65.71 -42.78 -58.48
N VAL A 183 65.38 -43.62 -57.48
CA VAL A 183 66.20 -44.78 -57.09
C VAL A 183 65.42 -46.07 -57.31
N ASP A 184 64.26 -46.19 -56.67
CA ASP A 184 63.46 -47.41 -56.66
C ASP A 184 62.30 -47.37 -57.67
N TYR A 185 61.88 -46.19 -58.11
CA TYR A 185 60.87 -46.04 -59.16
C TYR A 185 61.00 -44.72 -59.94
N GLU A 186 60.42 -44.68 -61.14
CA GLU A 186 60.39 -43.51 -62.02
C GLU A 186 59.00 -43.33 -62.67
N LEU A 187 58.46 -42.11 -62.63
CA LEU A 187 57.18 -41.73 -63.23
C LEU A 187 57.35 -41.22 -64.67
N GLN A 188 56.39 -41.52 -65.55
CA GLN A 188 56.30 -41.05 -66.95
C GLN A 188 57.55 -41.22 -67.85
N ARG A 189 58.33 -42.31 -67.71
CA ARG A 189 59.31 -42.63 -68.76
C ARG A 189 58.62 -43.25 -69.97
N SER A 190 58.73 -42.61 -71.13
CA SER A 190 58.45 -43.31 -72.40
C SER A 190 59.53 -44.36 -72.62
N SER A 191 59.20 -45.62 -72.34
CA SER A 191 60.07 -46.75 -72.63
C SER A 191 59.77 -47.27 -74.03
N THR A 192 60.84 -47.54 -74.79
CA THR A 192 60.71 -48.19 -76.10
C THR A 192 61.21 -49.61 -75.92
N GLU A 193 60.30 -50.58 -75.92
CA GLU A 193 60.61 -52.00 -75.85
C GLU A 193 60.04 -52.66 -77.11
N GLU A 194 60.88 -53.45 -77.80
CA GLU A 194 60.50 -54.19 -79.03
C GLU A 194 59.84 -53.34 -80.15
N GLY A 195 60.28 -52.09 -80.32
CA GLY A 195 59.82 -51.22 -81.41
C GLY A 195 58.41 -50.64 -81.23
N ARG A 196 57.75 -50.88 -80.09
CA ARG A 196 56.45 -50.27 -79.74
C ARG A 196 56.64 -49.26 -78.62
N ARG A 197 56.18 -48.02 -78.85
CA ARG A 197 56.22 -46.95 -77.83
C ARG A 197 55.18 -47.25 -76.75
N GLN A 198 55.62 -47.76 -75.61
CA GLN A 198 54.79 -47.91 -74.42
C GLN A 198 55.03 -46.72 -73.50
N ARG A 199 53.95 -46.15 -72.97
CA ARG A 199 54.01 -45.16 -71.90
C ARG A 199 53.46 -45.83 -70.64
N PRO A 200 54.27 -46.60 -69.91
CA PRO A 200 53.88 -47.12 -68.61
C PRO A 200 53.74 -45.95 -67.63
N ASP A 201 52.74 -46.03 -66.75
CA ASP A 201 52.43 -44.95 -65.79
C ASP A 201 53.52 -44.84 -64.69
N CYS A 202 54.21 -45.94 -64.37
CA CYS A 202 55.37 -45.99 -63.45
C CYS A 202 56.28 -47.17 -63.78
N VAL A 203 57.60 -47.02 -63.63
CA VAL A 203 58.59 -48.10 -63.74
C VAL A 203 59.21 -48.33 -62.36
N ILE A 204 59.22 -49.58 -61.88
CA ILE A 204 59.79 -49.93 -60.57
C ILE A 204 61.10 -50.69 -60.79
N HIS A 205 62.16 -50.29 -60.10
CA HIS A 205 63.48 -50.91 -60.18
C HIS A 205 63.66 -51.94 -59.06
N LEU A 206 63.49 -53.22 -59.39
CA LEU A 206 63.71 -54.30 -58.44
C LEU A 206 65.21 -54.63 -58.32
N PRO A 207 65.71 -54.97 -57.11
CA PRO A 207 67.15 -55.22 -56.84
C PRO A 207 67.74 -56.49 -57.49
N ARG A 208 67.10 -57.06 -58.52
CA ARG A 208 67.57 -58.23 -59.29
C ARG A 208 67.58 -58.05 -60.82
N GLY A 209 67.39 -56.82 -61.32
CA GLY A 209 67.48 -56.54 -62.76
C GLY A 209 66.29 -57.03 -63.59
N VAL A 210 65.16 -57.36 -62.94
CA VAL A 210 63.89 -57.60 -63.62
C VAL A 210 63.15 -56.26 -63.65
N ARG A 211 62.95 -55.72 -64.85
CA ARG A 211 62.19 -54.49 -65.10
C ARG A 211 60.70 -54.80 -65.18
#